data_AF-A0A357K6F2-F1
#
_entry.id   AF-A0A357K6F2-F1
#
_cell.length_a   1.000
_cell.length_b   1.000
_cell.length_c   1.000
_cell.angle_alpha   90.00
_cell.angle_beta   90.00
_cell.angle_gamma   90.00
#
_symmetry.space_group_name_H-M   'P 1'
#
loop_
_entity.id
_entity.type
_entity.pdbx_description
1 polymer ?
#
loop_
_entity_poly.entity_id
_entity_poly.type
_entity_poly.pdbx_seq_one_letter_code
_entity_poly.pdbx_strand_id
1 'polypeptide(L)'
;DPSLITSSLWAFGDGTFAGESNTVKTFSQPGFYDVSLTVTSLAGGCEYTQVEEAYINVYPIPDVGYFAGPQPARAPETEITFDGYSTANVVEWFWTFNTFNPLGYSFEQDPVFEFPLTEGGIYPVQLQITDANGCVNVVNRQIEIQSMFNLFIPTSFTPNNDGYNDAFFVEGTDIDPDRFEFEIWNRWGELIWSTTDPTDAWYGQVGEEGQHYVPNGPYSYRIEVHSIEDESFRKEVFGVVTIIR
;
A
#
# COMPACT_ATOMS: atom_id res chain seq x y z
N ASP A 1 49.41 39.54 -11.72
CA ASP A 1 49.19 39.92 -10.32
C ASP A 1 47.69 40.10 -10.12
N PRO A 2 47.04 39.29 -9.27
CA PRO A 2 45.60 39.39 -9.01
C PRO A 2 45.16 40.78 -8.53
N SER A 3 46.07 41.56 -7.93
CA SER A 3 45.80 42.93 -7.48
C SER A 3 45.65 43.95 -8.61
N LEU A 4 45.93 43.56 -9.86
CA LEU A 4 45.76 44.38 -11.05
C LEU A 4 44.47 44.05 -11.84
N ILE A 5 43.58 43.22 -11.32
CA ILE A 5 42.30 42.89 -11.96
C ILE A 5 41.24 43.90 -11.49
N THR A 6 40.53 44.53 -12.43
CA THR A 6 39.46 45.50 -12.13
C THR A 6 38.09 44.87 -12.12
N SER A 7 37.86 43.88 -12.98
CA SER A 7 36.60 43.15 -13.08
C SER A 7 36.84 41.71 -13.53
N SER A 8 35.92 40.85 -13.10
CA SER A 8 35.80 39.46 -13.52
C SER A 8 34.39 39.23 -14.07
N LEU A 9 34.26 38.36 -15.06
CA LEU A 9 32.98 37.91 -15.58
C LEU A 9 33.05 36.41 -15.83
N TRP A 10 32.26 35.66 -15.06
CA TRP A 10 32.02 34.25 -15.31
C TRP A 10 30.87 34.11 -16.32
N ALA A 11 31.05 33.22 -17.28
CA ALA A 11 29.97 32.69 -18.13
C ALA A 11 29.89 31.17 -17.95
N PHE A 12 28.69 30.65 -17.74
CA PHE A 12 28.49 29.24 -17.35
C PHE A 12 27.95 28.36 -18.47
N GLY A 13 27.99 28.81 -19.73
CA GLY A 13 27.53 28.02 -20.88
C GLY A 13 26.01 27.84 -20.99
N ASP A 14 25.24 28.19 -19.96
CA ASP A 14 23.76 28.15 -19.92
C ASP A 14 23.11 29.52 -20.24
N GLY A 15 23.91 30.48 -20.69
CA GLY A 15 23.49 31.85 -20.96
C GLY A 15 23.41 32.75 -19.71
N THR A 16 23.78 32.24 -18.54
CA THR A 16 23.89 33.04 -17.32
C THR A 16 25.33 33.47 -17.03
N PHE A 17 25.47 34.53 -16.25
CA PHE A 17 26.76 35.17 -15.95
C PHE A 17 26.84 35.60 -14.48
N ALA A 18 28.06 35.77 -13.96
CA ALA A 18 28.32 36.34 -12.64
C ALA A 18 29.52 37.30 -12.69
N GLY A 19 29.44 38.44 -11.99
CA GLY A 19 30.50 39.47 -12.00
C GLY A 19 31.49 39.34 -10.83
N GLU A 20 31.16 38.52 -9.84
CA GLU A 20 31.99 38.30 -8.67
C GLU A 20 33.15 37.35 -8.98
N SER A 21 34.33 37.63 -8.41
CA SER A 21 35.50 36.78 -8.62
C SER A 21 35.33 35.38 -8.04
N ASN A 22 34.55 35.25 -6.95
CA ASN A 22 34.08 33.98 -6.40
C ASN A 22 32.55 33.95 -6.51
N THR A 23 32.01 32.89 -7.09
CA THR A 23 30.58 32.75 -7.36
C THR A 23 30.12 31.32 -7.08
N VAL A 24 28.82 31.16 -6.80
CA VAL A 24 28.17 29.86 -6.62
C VAL A 24 27.07 29.76 -7.68
N LYS A 25 27.10 28.69 -8.46
CA LYS A 25 26.16 28.44 -9.56
C LYS A 25 25.50 27.09 -9.40
N THR A 26 24.18 27.06 -9.54
CA THR A 26 23.37 25.84 -9.64
C THR A 26 22.89 25.68 -11.08
N PHE A 27 23.08 24.48 -11.64
CA PHE A 27 22.57 24.08 -12.94
C PHE A 27 21.32 23.21 -12.75
N SER A 28 20.22 23.56 -13.41
CA SER A 28 18.92 22.90 -13.23
C SER A 28 18.56 21.94 -14.36
N GLN A 29 19.28 21.98 -15.47
CA GLN A 29 19.04 21.13 -16.63
C GLN A 29 20.22 20.18 -16.83
N PRO A 30 19.95 18.92 -17.23
CA PRO A 30 21.02 18.00 -17.62
C PRO A 30 21.75 18.51 -18.86
N GLY A 31 23.06 18.29 -18.89
CA GLY A 31 23.89 18.69 -20.02
C GLY A 31 25.34 18.96 -19.65
N PHE A 32 26.12 19.23 -20.69
CA PHE A 32 27.49 19.71 -20.56
C PHE A 32 27.51 21.22 -20.66
N TYR A 33 28.28 21.85 -19.77
CA TYR A 33 28.42 23.29 -19.70
C TYR A 33 29.89 23.68 -19.79
N ASP A 34 30.21 24.52 -20.77
CA ASP A 34 31.47 25.22 -20.85
C ASP A 34 31.50 26.33 -19.80
N VAL A 35 32.59 26.45 -19.06
CA VAL A 35 32.76 27.51 -18.07
C VAL A 35 33.91 28.40 -18.50
N SER A 36 33.65 29.70 -18.62
CA SER A 36 34.68 30.67 -18.96
C SER A 36 34.78 31.78 -17.94
N LEU A 37 36.00 32.22 -17.67
CA LEU A 37 36.29 33.41 -16.88
C LEU A 37 36.99 34.44 -17.75
N THR A 38 36.37 35.60 -17.89
CA THR A 38 36.97 36.79 -18.48
C THR A 38 37.42 37.74 -17.37
N VAL A 39 38.69 38.16 -17.40
CA VAL A 39 39.24 39.15 -16.47
C VAL A 39 39.75 40.37 -17.24
N THR A 40 39.56 41.55 -16.67
CA THR A 40 40.00 42.83 -17.25
C THR A 40 41.09 43.47 -16.38
N SER A 41 42.21 43.85 -16.99
CA SER A 41 43.34 44.48 -16.29
C SER A 41 43.13 45.97 -16.01
N LEU A 42 43.57 46.42 -14.84
CA LEU A 42 43.59 47.83 -14.43
C LEU A 42 44.52 48.67 -15.32
N ALA A 43 45.64 48.08 -15.74
CA ALA A 43 46.59 48.70 -16.66
C ALA A 43 46.17 48.39 -18.11
N GLY A 44 45.57 49.37 -18.79
CA GLY A 44 45.29 49.32 -20.24
C GLY A 44 43.99 48.65 -20.66
N GLY A 45 43.20 48.10 -19.73
CA GLY A 45 41.89 47.51 -20.04
C GLY A 45 41.97 46.22 -20.87
N CYS A 46 43.09 45.50 -20.82
CA CYS A 46 43.25 44.26 -21.56
C CYS A 46 42.33 43.19 -20.98
N GLU A 47 41.60 42.50 -21.84
CA GLU A 47 40.76 41.36 -21.48
C GLU A 47 41.47 40.05 -21.78
N TYR A 48 41.37 39.10 -20.85
CA TYR A 48 41.81 37.74 -21.05
C TYR A 48 40.67 36.80 -20.67
N THR A 49 40.35 35.86 -21.56
CA THR A 49 39.33 34.84 -21.32
C THR A 49 39.96 33.47 -21.32
N GLN A 50 39.73 32.71 -20.25
CA GLN A 50 40.00 31.28 -20.21
C GLN A 50 38.68 30.53 -20.30
N VAL A 51 38.62 29.50 -21.15
CA VAL A 51 37.46 28.64 -21.33
C VAL A 51 37.87 27.21 -20.98
N GLU A 52 37.09 26.57 -20.12
CA GLU A 52 37.15 25.15 -19.85
C GLU A 52 35.93 24.49 -20.52
N GLU A 53 36.19 23.73 -21.59
CA GLU A 53 35.16 23.08 -22.41
C GLU A 53 34.60 21.84 -21.69
N ALA A 54 33.28 21.65 -21.76
CA ALA A 54 32.53 20.57 -21.11
C ALA A 54 32.90 20.35 -19.63
N TYR A 55 33.26 21.42 -18.94
CA TYR A 55 33.84 21.36 -17.60
C TYR A 55 32.87 20.84 -16.56
N ILE A 56 31.59 21.19 -16.68
CA ILE A 56 30.53 20.70 -15.81
C ILE A 56 29.64 19.75 -16.60
N ASN A 57 29.44 18.54 -16.08
CA ASN A 57 28.47 17.58 -16.58
C ASN A 57 27.37 17.36 -15.54
N VAL A 58 26.13 17.71 -15.90
CA VAL A 58 24.94 17.50 -15.09
C VAL A 58 24.17 16.31 -15.65
N TYR A 59 24.12 15.22 -14.89
CA TYR A 59 23.42 14.01 -15.30
C TYR A 59 21.90 14.14 -15.11
N PRO A 60 21.08 13.52 -16.00
CA PRO A 60 19.64 13.46 -15.82
C PRO A 60 19.28 12.56 -14.63
N ILE A 61 18.21 12.92 -13.93
CA ILE A 61 17.62 12.03 -12.91
C ILE A 61 17.04 10.81 -13.62
N PRO A 62 17.32 9.58 -13.16
CA PRO A 62 16.82 8.37 -13.79
C PRO A 62 15.30 8.27 -13.66
N ASP A 63 14.58 7.88 -14.71
CA ASP A 63 13.17 7.54 -14.60
C ASP A 63 13.05 6.16 -13.92
N VAL A 64 12.13 6.02 -12.97
CA VAL A 64 11.98 4.82 -12.14
C VAL A 64 10.51 4.53 -11.89
N GLY A 65 10.18 3.24 -11.93
CA GLY A 65 8.86 2.73 -11.60
C GLY A 65 8.93 1.28 -11.18
N TYR A 66 7.79 0.75 -10.75
CA TYR A 66 7.65 -0.69 -10.55
C TYR A 66 6.22 -1.16 -10.77
N PHE A 67 6.06 -2.44 -11.06
CA PHE A 67 4.77 -3.14 -10.96
C PHE A 67 4.75 -4.00 -9.69
N ALA A 68 3.55 -4.27 -9.19
CA ALA A 68 3.35 -5.12 -8.03
C ALA A 68 2.13 -6.00 -8.30
N GLY A 69 2.23 -7.29 -8.01
CA GLY A 69 1.15 -8.24 -8.24
C GLY A 69 1.21 -9.43 -7.28
N PRO A 70 0.07 -10.01 -6.86
CA PRO A 70 -1.30 -9.57 -7.13
C PRO A 70 -1.67 -8.23 -6.44
N GLN A 71 -2.66 -7.52 -6.97
CA GLN A 71 -3.14 -6.25 -6.40
C GLN A 71 -4.63 -6.02 -6.74
N PRO A 72 -5.54 -6.00 -5.74
CA PRO A 72 -5.29 -6.29 -4.33
C PRO A 72 -4.91 -7.75 -4.09
N ALA A 73 -4.24 -8.01 -2.96
CA ALA A 73 -4.08 -9.36 -2.41
C ALA A 73 -4.98 -9.52 -1.19
N ARG A 74 -5.19 -10.75 -0.70
CA ARG A 74 -6.08 -11.03 0.43
C ARG A 74 -5.40 -11.97 1.40
N ALA A 75 -5.46 -11.67 2.69
CA ALA A 75 -4.96 -12.55 3.73
C ALA A 75 -5.68 -13.91 3.75
N PRO A 76 -4.96 -15.04 3.90
CA PRO A 76 -3.53 -15.15 4.21
C PRO A 76 -2.61 -15.17 2.98
N GLU A 77 -3.12 -15.13 1.75
CA GLU A 77 -2.29 -15.04 0.54
C GLU A 77 -1.79 -13.60 0.29
N THR A 78 -0.80 -13.17 1.08
CA THR A 78 -0.29 -11.79 1.09
C THR A 78 1.07 -11.61 0.42
N GLU A 79 1.55 -12.64 -0.29
CA GLU A 79 2.79 -12.58 -1.06
C GLU A 79 2.60 -11.68 -2.30
N ILE A 80 3.44 -10.65 -2.43
CA ILE A 80 3.46 -9.74 -3.56
C ILE A 80 4.82 -9.82 -4.25
N THR A 81 4.81 -10.00 -5.57
CA THR A 81 5.98 -9.89 -6.43
C THR A 81 6.09 -8.45 -6.94
N PHE A 82 7.30 -7.88 -6.87
CA PHE A 82 7.58 -6.54 -7.37
C PHE A 82 8.51 -6.63 -8.59
N ASP A 83 8.17 -5.91 -9.66
CA ASP A 83 8.97 -5.82 -10.87
C ASP A 83 9.52 -4.40 -11.01
N GLY A 84 10.79 -4.20 -10.68
CA GLY A 84 11.47 -2.91 -10.71
C GLY A 84 11.92 -2.53 -12.12
N TYR A 85 11.66 -1.29 -12.54
CA TYR A 85 12.08 -0.76 -13.83
C TYR A 85 12.74 0.62 -13.69
N SER A 86 13.81 0.84 -14.46
CA SER A 86 14.41 2.17 -14.64
C SER A 86 14.96 2.35 -16.06
N THR A 87 15.01 3.59 -16.53
CA THR A 87 15.66 3.96 -17.80
C THR A 87 17.17 4.08 -17.70
N ALA A 88 17.76 4.03 -16.51
CA ALA A 88 19.19 4.27 -16.27
C ALA A 88 19.96 2.99 -15.95
N ASN A 89 21.29 3.10 -15.94
CA ASN A 89 22.17 2.03 -15.48
C ASN A 89 22.21 2.03 -13.94
N VAL A 90 21.22 1.36 -13.33
CA VAL A 90 21.05 1.27 -11.88
C VAL A 90 22.14 0.39 -11.27
N VAL A 91 22.79 0.89 -10.23
CA VAL A 91 23.81 0.15 -9.45
C VAL A 91 23.30 -0.28 -8.08
N GLU A 92 22.22 0.34 -7.60
CA GLU A 92 21.61 0.03 -6.30
C GLU A 92 20.09 0.15 -6.38
N TRP A 93 19.40 -0.87 -5.87
CA TRP A 93 17.97 -0.87 -5.61
C TRP A 93 17.79 -0.89 -4.10
N PHE A 94 16.82 -0.13 -3.60
CA PHE A 94 16.48 -0.11 -2.18
C PHE A 94 14.97 -0.01 -1.99
N TRP A 95 14.39 -1.09 -1.51
CA TRP A 95 12.97 -1.21 -1.22
C TRP A 95 12.71 -0.99 0.26
N THR A 96 11.66 -0.24 0.57
CA THR A 96 11.09 -0.13 1.92
C THR A 96 9.63 -0.56 1.87
N PHE A 97 9.31 -1.63 2.57
CA PHE A 97 7.94 -2.14 2.67
C PHE A 97 7.26 -1.49 3.88
N ASN A 98 6.27 -0.63 3.62
CA ASN A 98 5.60 0.27 4.58
C ASN A 98 6.49 1.42 5.11
N THR A 99 6.48 2.56 4.44
CA THR A 99 7.27 3.75 4.85
C THR A 99 6.84 4.40 6.16
N PHE A 100 5.61 4.16 6.65
CA PHE A 100 5.17 4.71 7.95
C PHE A 100 5.66 3.88 9.13
N ASN A 101 5.70 2.56 8.97
CA ASN A 101 6.23 1.62 9.96
C ASN A 101 6.88 0.45 9.22
N PRO A 102 8.19 0.53 8.92
CA PRO A 102 8.87 -0.44 8.07
C PRO A 102 8.69 -1.88 8.53
N LEU A 103 8.10 -2.69 7.66
CA LEU A 103 7.93 -4.13 7.85
C LEU A 103 9.15 -4.91 7.34
N GLY A 104 9.91 -4.33 6.41
CA GLY A 104 11.12 -4.93 5.86
C GLY A 104 11.76 -4.07 4.78
N TYR A 105 12.89 -4.56 4.27
CA TYR A 105 13.66 -3.92 3.21
C TYR A 105 14.19 -4.97 2.22
N SER A 106 14.50 -4.55 0.99
CA SER A 106 15.21 -5.39 0.01
C SER A 106 16.18 -4.56 -0.83
N PHE A 107 17.21 -5.21 -1.37
CA PHE A 107 18.18 -4.63 -2.29
C PHE A 107 18.16 -5.29 -3.67
N GLU A 108 17.25 -6.25 -3.87
CA GLU A 108 17.06 -6.90 -5.17
C GLU A 108 16.26 -5.99 -6.10
N GLN A 109 16.47 -6.14 -7.40
CA GLN A 109 15.68 -5.41 -8.39
C GLN A 109 14.21 -5.83 -8.33
N ASP A 110 13.94 -7.14 -8.30
CA ASP A 110 12.60 -7.73 -8.37
C ASP A 110 12.33 -8.59 -7.12
N PRO A 111 12.11 -7.98 -5.94
CA PRO A 111 11.89 -8.72 -4.71
C PRO A 111 10.49 -9.33 -4.64
N VAL A 112 10.37 -10.35 -3.80
CA VAL A 112 9.09 -10.88 -3.31
C VAL A 112 8.95 -10.52 -1.84
N PHE A 113 7.78 -10.05 -1.41
CA PHE A 113 7.52 -9.67 -0.02
C PHE A 113 6.15 -10.16 0.45
N GLU A 114 6.11 -10.73 1.65
CA GLU A 114 4.90 -11.24 2.30
C GLU A 114 4.42 -10.22 3.35
N PHE A 115 3.21 -9.69 3.17
CA PHE A 115 2.60 -8.74 4.12
C PHE A 115 1.90 -9.46 5.29
N PRO A 116 1.52 -8.75 6.38
CA PRO A 116 0.87 -9.37 7.54
C PRO A 116 -0.36 -10.21 7.17
N LEU A 117 -0.43 -11.43 7.70
CA LEU A 117 -1.44 -12.44 7.36
C LEU A 117 -2.82 -12.23 8.00
N THR A 118 -2.94 -11.28 8.92
CA THR A 118 -4.15 -11.10 9.74
C THR A 118 -4.64 -9.66 9.79
N GLU A 119 -3.87 -8.73 9.24
CA GLU A 119 -4.19 -7.31 9.21
C GLU A 119 -4.30 -6.90 7.75
N GLY A 120 -5.53 -6.66 7.30
CA GLY A 120 -5.73 -5.93 6.04
C GLY A 120 -5.30 -4.47 6.19
N GLY A 121 -5.10 -3.80 5.07
CA GLY A 121 -4.80 -2.38 5.03
C GLY A 121 -4.06 -1.94 3.78
N ILE A 122 -3.73 -0.65 3.78
CA ILE A 122 -2.99 0.00 2.70
C ILE A 122 -1.55 0.24 3.16
N TYR A 123 -0.60 -0.41 2.51
CA TYR A 123 0.82 -0.34 2.82
C TYR A 123 1.57 0.51 1.79
N PRO A 124 2.17 1.66 2.17
CA PRO A 124 2.98 2.45 1.24
C PRO A 124 4.35 1.79 1.03
N VAL A 125 4.61 1.33 -0.19
CA VAL A 125 5.90 0.74 -0.60
C VAL A 125 6.71 1.77 -1.39
N GLN A 126 7.98 1.90 -1.02
CA GLN A 126 8.92 2.79 -1.67
C GLN A 126 10.02 1.99 -2.36
N LEU A 127 10.33 2.38 -3.58
CA LEU A 127 11.55 2.00 -4.28
C LEU A 127 12.41 3.24 -4.46
N GLN A 128 13.64 3.17 -3.96
CA GLN A 128 14.72 4.11 -4.26
C GLN A 128 15.76 3.40 -5.14
N ILE A 129 16.24 4.10 -6.16
CA ILE A 129 17.37 3.64 -6.98
C ILE A 129 18.52 4.63 -6.95
N THR A 130 19.73 4.11 -7.15
CA THR A 130 20.93 4.92 -7.42
C THR A 130 21.54 4.45 -8.74
N ASP A 131 21.79 5.37 -9.66
CA ASP A 131 22.47 5.06 -10.93
C ASP A 131 24.01 5.10 -10.80
N ALA A 132 24.70 4.65 -11.84
CA ALA A 132 26.17 4.63 -11.89
C ALA A 132 26.84 6.02 -11.75
N ASN A 133 26.09 7.11 -11.94
CA ASN A 133 26.56 8.49 -11.77
C ASN A 133 26.25 9.04 -10.37
N GLY A 134 25.62 8.25 -9.50
CA GLY A 134 25.19 8.65 -8.17
C GLY A 134 23.88 9.44 -8.15
N CYS A 135 23.14 9.51 -9.26
CA CYS A 135 21.82 10.12 -9.29
C CYS A 135 20.80 9.20 -8.62
N VAL A 136 20.00 9.78 -7.72
CA VAL A 136 18.99 9.06 -6.94
C VAL A 136 17.60 9.48 -7.38
N ASN A 137 16.69 8.52 -7.52
CA ASN A 137 15.27 8.78 -7.67
C ASN A 137 14.45 7.80 -6.82
N VAL A 138 13.26 8.23 -6.42
CA VAL A 138 12.37 7.54 -5.49
C VAL A 138 10.95 7.51 -6.04
N VAL A 139 10.32 6.34 -6.01
CA VAL A 139 8.91 6.14 -6.35
C VAL A 139 8.17 5.46 -5.21
N ASN A 140 6.95 5.92 -4.94
CA ASN A 140 6.09 5.38 -3.90
C ASN A 140 4.77 4.90 -4.52
N ARG A 141 4.26 3.74 -4.09
CA ARG A 141 2.90 3.27 -4.40
C ARG A 141 2.27 2.65 -3.16
N GLN A 142 0.95 2.58 -3.18
CA GLN A 142 0.15 1.94 -2.15
C GLN A 142 -0.17 0.50 -2.59
N ILE A 143 0.07 -0.46 -1.71
CA ILE A 143 -0.29 -1.86 -1.87
C ILE A 143 -1.46 -2.15 -0.93
N GLU A 144 -2.58 -2.59 -1.46
CA GLU A 144 -3.74 -3.01 -0.68
C GLU A 144 -3.67 -4.51 -0.39
N ILE A 145 -3.81 -4.86 0.89
CA ILE A 145 -4.01 -6.21 1.37
C ILE A 145 -5.38 -6.25 2.03
N GLN A 146 -6.29 -7.06 1.50
CA GLN A 146 -7.59 -7.28 2.08
C GLN A 146 -7.49 -8.19 3.29
N SER A 147 -8.33 -7.93 4.27
CA SER A 147 -8.49 -8.71 5.49
C SER A 147 -8.87 -10.16 5.15
N MET A 148 -8.52 -11.07 6.05
CA MET A 148 -8.93 -12.46 5.92
C MET A 148 -10.45 -12.55 6.02
N PHE A 149 -11.06 -13.24 5.05
CA PHE A 149 -12.47 -13.60 5.14
C PHE A 149 -12.62 -14.80 6.07
N ASN A 150 -13.17 -14.58 7.27
CA ASN A 150 -13.38 -15.64 8.25
C ASN A 150 -14.82 -15.63 8.76
N LEU A 151 -15.38 -16.82 8.99
CA LEU A 151 -16.72 -17.01 9.50
C LEU A 151 -16.73 -18.20 10.46
N PHE A 152 -16.99 -17.91 11.73
CA PHE A 152 -17.18 -18.88 12.80
C PHE A 152 -18.68 -19.10 13.04
N ILE A 153 -19.09 -20.36 12.97
CA ILE A 153 -20.47 -20.77 13.19
C ILE A 153 -20.48 -21.88 14.24
N PRO A 154 -21.07 -21.65 15.44
CA PRO A 154 -21.22 -22.68 16.44
C PRO A 154 -22.01 -23.89 15.92
N THR A 155 -21.77 -25.08 16.48
CA THR A 155 -22.52 -26.29 16.11
C THR A 155 -23.62 -26.64 17.10
N SER A 156 -23.63 -26.00 18.27
CA SER A 156 -24.64 -26.17 19.30
C SER A 156 -24.68 -24.98 20.24
N PHE A 157 -25.84 -24.77 20.89
CA PHE A 157 -26.00 -23.78 21.95
C PHE A 157 -27.04 -24.27 22.99
N THR A 158 -26.99 -23.69 24.18
CA THR A 158 -27.77 -24.10 25.36
C THR A 158 -28.55 -22.89 25.90
N PRO A 159 -29.73 -22.57 25.33
CA PRO A 159 -30.53 -21.43 25.78
C PRO A 159 -31.23 -21.76 27.11
N ASN A 160 -30.48 -21.66 28.22
CA ASN A 160 -30.90 -21.93 29.60
C ASN A 160 -30.84 -20.67 30.49
N ASN A 161 -30.43 -19.53 29.92
CA ASN A 161 -30.29 -18.22 30.53
C ASN A 161 -29.28 -18.20 31.70
N ASP A 162 -28.20 -18.98 31.60
CA ASP A 162 -27.10 -18.99 32.56
C ASP A 162 -25.95 -18.02 32.20
N GLY A 163 -26.06 -17.34 31.05
CA GLY A 163 -25.09 -16.41 30.51
C GLY A 163 -24.05 -17.06 29.58
N TYR A 164 -24.10 -18.38 29.37
CA TYR A 164 -23.13 -19.13 28.58
C TYR A 164 -23.79 -19.87 27.43
N ASN A 165 -23.39 -19.56 26.19
CA ASN A 165 -23.91 -20.19 24.96
C ASN A 165 -25.45 -20.13 24.87
N ASP A 166 -26.05 -19.04 25.34
CA ASP A 166 -27.51 -18.86 25.33
C ASP A 166 -28.09 -18.52 23.96
N ALA A 167 -27.24 -18.21 22.98
CA ALA A 167 -27.65 -17.79 21.67
C ALA A 167 -26.79 -18.42 20.57
N PHE A 168 -27.39 -18.55 19.39
CA PHE A 168 -26.73 -18.95 18.16
C PHE A 168 -26.60 -17.73 17.25
N PHE A 169 -25.36 -17.34 17.01
CA PHE A 169 -24.98 -16.22 16.17
C PHE A 169 -23.70 -16.57 15.43
N VAL A 170 -23.34 -15.75 14.44
CA VAL A 170 -22.12 -15.90 13.68
C VAL A 170 -21.14 -14.82 14.06
N GLU A 171 -19.86 -15.14 14.07
CA GLU A 171 -18.79 -14.15 14.23
C GLU A 171 -17.80 -14.29 13.08
N GLY A 172 -17.23 -13.17 12.64
CA GLY A 172 -16.30 -13.20 11.53
C GLY A 172 -15.67 -11.85 11.24
N THR A 173 -14.81 -11.86 10.23
CA THR A 173 -14.12 -10.68 9.69
C THR A 173 -14.46 -10.55 8.22
N ASP A 174 -14.40 -9.31 7.71
CA ASP A 174 -14.76 -9.00 6.32
C ASP A 174 -16.21 -9.42 5.97
N ILE A 175 -17.17 -9.11 6.85
CA ILE A 175 -18.61 -9.33 6.61
C ILE A 175 -19.26 -7.98 6.36
N ASP A 176 -19.92 -7.84 5.20
CA ASP A 176 -20.72 -6.69 4.85
C ASP A 176 -22.08 -6.72 5.59
N PRO A 177 -22.37 -5.76 6.49
CA PRO A 177 -23.61 -5.73 7.24
C PRO A 177 -24.85 -5.44 6.38
N ASP A 178 -24.70 -4.84 5.20
CA ASP A 178 -25.81 -4.54 4.30
C ASP A 178 -26.14 -5.71 3.36
N ARG A 179 -25.25 -6.72 3.29
CA ARG A 179 -25.37 -7.91 2.43
C ARG A 179 -25.18 -9.19 3.25
N PHE A 180 -25.99 -9.31 4.29
CA PHE A 180 -26.05 -10.43 5.21
C PHE A 180 -27.45 -11.07 5.23
N GLU A 181 -27.51 -12.39 5.14
CA GLU A 181 -28.75 -13.15 5.32
C GLU A 181 -28.47 -14.39 6.17
N PHE A 182 -29.27 -14.60 7.20
CA PHE A 182 -29.19 -15.76 8.08
C PHE A 182 -30.57 -16.31 8.35
N GLU A 183 -30.78 -17.57 7.97
CA GLU A 183 -32.05 -18.27 8.07
C GLU A 183 -31.90 -19.56 8.87
N ILE A 184 -32.93 -19.89 9.65
CA ILE A 184 -33.02 -21.13 10.42
C ILE A 184 -34.33 -21.84 10.11
N TRP A 185 -34.20 -23.13 9.82
CA TRP A 185 -35.26 -23.99 9.33
C TRP A 185 -35.46 -25.19 10.26
N ASN A 186 -36.72 -25.56 10.48
CA ASN A 186 -37.05 -26.78 11.20
C ASN A 186 -36.90 -28.04 10.32
N ARG A 187 -37.05 -29.22 10.93
CA ARG A 187 -36.93 -30.52 10.22
C ARG A 187 -37.94 -30.75 9.09
N TRP A 188 -39.01 -29.94 9.03
CA TRP A 188 -40.05 -30.02 8.00
C TRP A 188 -39.81 -29.05 6.84
N GLY A 189 -38.72 -28.27 6.89
CA GLY A 189 -38.42 -27.26 5.88
C GLY A 189 -39.22 -25.97 6.04
N GLU A 190 -39.70 -25.67 7.25
CA GLU A 190 -40.34 -24.38 7.54
C GLU A 190 -39.30 -23.41 8.14
N LEU A 191 -39.27 -22.17 7.62
CA LEU A 191 -38.46 -21.08 8.14
C LEU A 191 -39.03 -20.67 9.50
N ILE A 192 -38.22 -20.73 10.55
CA ILE A 192 -38.64 -20.43 11.92
C ILE A 192 -38.03 -19.15 12.49
N TRP A 193 -36.89 -18.73 11.94
CA TRP A 193 -36.22 -17.48 12.30
C TRP A 193 -35.31 -17.04 11.14
N SER A 194 -35.20 -15.73 10.96
CA SER A 194 -34.27 -15.13 10.01
C SER A 194 -33.85 -13.75 10.47
N THR A 195 -32.66 -13.31 10.07
CA THR A 195 -32.20 -11.94 10.26
C THR A 195 -31.33 -11.49 9.09
N THR A 196 -31.28 -10.17 8.88
CA THR A 196 -30.32 -9.50 8.01
C THR A 196 -29.33 -8.65 8.82
N ASP A 197 -29.46 -8.63 10.14
CA ASP A 197 -28.52 -7.94 11.04
C ASP A 197 -27.46 -8.96 11.51
N PRO A 198 -26.17 -8.79 11.13
CA PRO A 198 -25.12 -9.72 11.54
C PRO A 198 -24.84 -9.72 13.05
N THR A 199 -25.36 -8.74 13.80
CA THR A 199 -25.23 -8.68 15.26
C THR A 199 -26.39 -9.34 16.01
N ASP A 200 -27.44 -9.75 15.29
CA ASP A 200 -28.60 -10.41 15.87
C ASP A 200 -28.32 -11.91 16.11
N ALA A 201 -29.02 -12.48 17.09
CA ALA A 201 -28.77 -13.81 17.58
C ALA A 201 -30.07 -14.58 17.80
N TRP A 202 -30.01 -15.88 17.51
CA TRP A 202 -31.13 -16.77 17.73
C TRP A 202 -31.04 -17.46 19.09
N TYR A 203 -32.01 -17.22 19.95
CA TYR A 203 -32.14 -17.81 21.29
C TYR A 203 -33.05 -19.06 21.30
N GLY A 204 -33.42 -19.58 20.12
CA GLY A 204 -34.35 -20.70 19.99
C GLY A 204 -35.82 -20.29 19.94
N GLN A 205 -36.12 -19.01 19.74
CA GLN A 205 -37.48 -18.48 19.64
C GLN A 205 -38.12 -18.76 18.26
N VAL A 206 -39.44 -18.89 18.22
CA VAL A 206 -40.26 -19.04 16.99
C VAL A 206 -41.40 -18.01 17.01
N GLY A 207 -41.65 -17.42 15.84
CA GLY A 207 -42.73 -16.45 15.61
C GLY A 207 -42.32 -15.00 15.92
N GLU A 208 -43.10 -14.04 15.42
CA GLU A 208 -42.93 -12.62 15.76
C GLU A 208 -43.04 -12.44 17.28
N GLU A 209 -42.04 -11.81 17.90
CA GLU A 209 -41.90 -11.63 19.36
C GLU A 209 -41.51 -12.87 20.20
N GLY A 210 -41.16 -14.01 19.59
CA GLY A 210 -40.65 -15.17 20.33
C GLY A 210 -41.66 -15.82 21.29
N GLN A 211 -42.93 -15.87 20.87
CA GLN A 211 -44.04 -16.39 21.66
C GLN A 211 -43.85 -17.85 22.14
N HIS A 212 -43.01 -18.63 21.44
CA HIS A 212 -42.66 -20.00 21.78
C HIS A 212 -41.18 -20.30 21.55
N TYR A 213 -40.65 -21.25 22.33
CA TYR A 213 -39.31 -21.80 22.12
C TYR A 213 -39.37 -23.15 21.42
N VAL A 214 -38.43 -23.38 20.51
CA VAL A 214 -38.29 -24.69 19.87
C VAL A 214 -37.86 -25.77 20.86
N PRO A 215 -38.24 -27.05 20.64
CA PRO A 215 -37.74 -28.17 21.42
C PRO A 215 -36.26 -28.46 21.15
N ASN A 216 -35.60 -29.20 22.05
CA ASN A 216 -34.24 -29.69 21.85
C ASN A 216 -34.14 -30.52 20.56
N GLY A 217 -33.05 -30.36 19.83
CA GLY A 217 -32.84 -31.08 18.58
C GLY A 217 -32.05 -30.28 17.54
N PRO A 218 -31.84 -30.88 16.35
CA PRO A 218 -31.14 -30.24 15.25
C PRO A 218 -32.06 -29.29 14.46
N TYR A 219 -31.50 -28.15 14.06
CA TYR A 219 -32.11 -27.15 13.19
C TYR A 219 -31.14 -26.84 12.06
N SER A 220 -31.65 -26.75 10.83
CA SER A 220 -30.82 -26.43 9.67
C SER A 220 -30.67 -24.92 9.55
N TYR A 221 -29.51 -24.45 9.10
CA TYR A 221 -29.30 -23.04 8.80
C TYR A 221 -28.76 -22.82 7.40
N ARG A 222 -29.04 -21.64 6.86
CA ARG A 222 -28.39 -21.05 5.69
C ARG A 222 -27.86 -19.68 6.10
N ILE A 223 -26.59 -19.41 5.82
CA ILE A 223 -25.95 -18.12 6.03
C ILE A 223 -25.34 -17.69 4.71
N GLU A 224 -25.77 -16.53 4.19
CA GLU A 224 -25.14 -15.86 3.07
C GLU A 224 -24.46 -14.58 3.56
N VAL A 225 -23.17 -14.47 3.25
CA VAL A 225 -22.30 -13.36 3.64
C VAL A 225 -21.53 -12.85 2.44
N HIS A 226 -21.43 -11.53 2.32
CA HIS A 226 -20.62 -10.85 1.32
C HIS A 226 -19.44 -10.15 2.01
N SER A 227 -18.33 -10.00 1.28
CA SER A 227 -17.19 -9.22 1.77
C SER A 227 -17.49 -7.73 1.73
N ILE A 228 -17.05 -7.01 2.77
CA ILE A 228 -17.15 -5.54 2.84
C ILE A 228 -16.03 -4.87 2.02
N GLU A 229 -14.91 -5.57 1.82
CA GLU A 229 -13.74 -5.06 1.09
C GLU A 229 -13.73 -5.48 -0.39
N ASP A 230 -14.42 -6.56 -0.77
CA ASP A 230 -14.51 -7.09 -2.14
C ASP A 230 -15.96 -7.38 -2.52
N GLU A 231 -16.57 -6.49 -3.29
CA GLU A 231 -17.96 -6.63 -3.73
C GLU A 231 -18.25 -7.94 -4.48
N SER A 232 -17.24 -8.55 -5.10
CA SER A 232 -17.39 -9.78 -5.87
C SER A 232 -17.35 -11.05 -5.02
N PHE A 233 -16.79 -10.96 -3.81
CA PHE A 233 -16.64 -12.10 -2.92
C PHE A 233 -17.89 -12.32 -2.09
N ARG A 234 -18.44 -13.54 -2.17
CA ARG A 234 -19.54 -14.02 -1.33
C ARG A 234 -19.33 -15.47 -0.92
N LYS A 235 -19.89 -15.82 0.24
CA LYS A 235 -19.90 -17.20 0.73
C LYS A 235 -21.30 -17.55 1.23
N GLU A 236 -21.78 -18.69 0.79
CA GLU A 236 -23.02 -19.28 1.26
C GLU A 236 -22.69 -20.57 2.00
N VAL A 237 -23.20 -20.71 3.23
CA VAL A 237 -22.92 -21.81 4.13
C VAL A 237 -24.22 -22.45 4.59
N PHE A 238 -24.25 -23.78 4.53
CA PHE A 238 -25.33 -24.60 5.04
C PHE A 238 -24.81 -25.49 6.16
N GLY A 239 -25.63 -25.68 7.20
CA GLY A 239 -25.26 -26.56 8.29
C GLY A 239 -26.41 -26.86 9.23
N VAL A 240 -26.06 -27.48 10.35
CA VAL A 240 -27.00 -27.85 11.41
C VAL A 240 -26.48 -27.31 12.73
N VAL A 241 -27.35 -26.64 13.48
CA VAL A 241 -27.12 -26.28 14.87
C VAL A 241 -27.97 -27.17 15.78
N THR A 242 -27.38 -27.65 16.87
CA THR A 242 -28.09 -28.48 17.85
C THR A 242 -28.44 -27.67 19.10
N ILE A 243 -29.72 -27.69 19.47
CA ILE A 243 -30.19 -27.12 20.74
C ILE A 243 -30.21 -28.20 21.80
N ILE A 244 -29.58 -27.91 22.93
CA ILE A 244 -29.52 -28.77 24.11
C ILE A 244 -29.99 -27.94 25.31
N ARG A 245 -30.90 -28.48 26.12
CA ARG A 245 -31.34 -27.90 27.39
C ARG A 245 -31.40 -29.00 28.44
#